data_AF-A0A1G3RJK9-F1
#
_entry.id   AF-A0A1G3RJK9-F1
#
_cell.length_a   1.000
_cell.length_b   1.000
_cell.length_c   1.000
_cell.angle_alpha   90.00
_cell.angle_beta   90.00
_cell.angle_gamma   90.00
#
_symmetry.space_group_name_H-M   'P 1'
#
loop_
_entity.id
_entity.type
_entity.pdbx_description
1 polymer ?
#
loop_
_entity_poly.entity_id
_entity_poly.type
_entity_poly.pdbx_seq_one_letter_code
_entity_poly.pdbx_strand_id
1 'polypeptide(L)'
;MKYSVPILSVVAWVVIIAMSYLNPSGTIPMDSIRRNPGFFLVGTSVLAFVLPLLAMQARNFGHFLLRWGVGFLLLLALSWYAAIHWHRDFLVFEAQLIMMYLIIFILTIDSFHVIRKKHQVYRFIFLGAIVIFSLWTLWLMLMSYTIVTREEPRWIEATAYNVVNGIIGIAFLVSAILLRERSNRVVHMVDGVLYLDDRSITAFLSPQENRIVSAFLLEPTHHQTCSSLLSLLKGIGKNGHDNGLPPLEGAGDCEHCMDERWTASACPVYRNLKNRIADSKKYLELLQIGTIVPVSENPRDIKEKGWRLRFFDDIKCHSS
;
A
#
# COMPACT_ATOMS: atom_id res chain seq x y z
N MET A 1 11.84 -8.67 8.41
CA MET A 1 11.72 -8.83 6.94
C MET A 1 12.92 -8.36 6.12
N LYS A 2 13.68 -7.31 6.50
CA LYS A 2 14.78 -6.80 5.64
C LYS A 2 15.81 -7.86 5.24
N TYR A 3 16.13 -8.81 6.12
CA TYR A 3 17.11 -9.87 5.84
C TYR A 3 16.48 -11.20 5.37
N SER A 4 15.16 -11.37 5.45
CA SER A 4 14.51 -12.65 5.11
C SER A 4 14.47 -12.91 3.61
N VAL A 5 14.49 -11.86 2.77
CA VAL A 5 14.44 -12.01 1.31
C VAL A 5 15.78 -12.43 0.71
N PRO A 6 16.93 -11.85 1.11
CA PRO A 6 18.24 -12.40 0.74
C PRO A 6 18.43 -13.85 1.19
N ILE A 7 17.92 -14.22 2.38
CA ILE A 7 17.98 -15.63 2.83
C ILE A 7 17.16 -16.53 1.89
N LEU A 8 15.99 -16.08 1.46
CA LEU A 8 15.14 -16.83 0.54
C LEU A 8 15.81 -17.07 -0.83
N SER A 9 16.60 -16.11 -1.33
CA SER A 9 17.36 -16.31 -2.58
C SER A 9 18.45 -17.36 -2.40
N VAL A 10 19.19 -17.33 -1.29
CA VAL A 10 20.21 -18.34 -0.98
C VAL A 10 19.59 -19.73 -0.85
N VAL A 11 18.45 -19.86 -0.16
CA VAL A 11 17.75 -21.14 -0.02
C VAL A 11 17.28 -21.66 -1.38
N ALA A 12 16.70 -20.80 -2.23
CA ALA A 12 16.34 -21.19 -3.60
C ALA A 12 17.55 -21.69 -4.39
N TRP A 13 18.69 -21.02 -4.29
CA TRP A 13 19.96 -21.43 -4.91
C TRP A 13 20.44 -22.80 -4.40
N VAL A 14 20.45 -23.02 -3.08
CA VAL A 14 20.88 -24.29 -2.47
C VAL A 14 19.97 -25.45 -2.89
N VAL A 15 18.65 -25.22 -2.92
CA VAL A 15 17.68 -26.25 -3.34
C VAL A 15 17.90 -26.65 -4.79
N ILE A 16 18.10 -25.69 -5.70
CA ILE A 16 18.32 -26.01 -7.11
C ILE A 16 19.66 -26.70 -7.33
N ILE A 17 20.70 -26.34 -6.58
CA ILE A 17 21.98 -27.06 -6.58
C ILE A 17 21.77 -28.50 -6.10
N ALA A 18 21.05 -28.72 -5.00
CA ALA A 18 20.75 -30.07 -4.53
C ALA A 18 19.99 -30.88 -5.59
N MET A 19 19.06 -30.26 -6.31
CA MET A 19 18.30 -30.92 -7.39
C MET A 19 19.18 -31.32 -8.57
N SER A 20 20.17 -30.51 -8.96
CA SER A 20 21.08 -30.86 -10.07
C SER A 20 22.00 -32.03 -9.72
N TYR A 21 22.33 -32.21 -8.42
CA TYR A 21 23.10 -33.37 -7.94
C TYR A 21 22.24 -34.62 -7.67
N LEU A 22 20.95 -34.45 -7.36
CA LEU A 22 20.02 -35.54 -7.03
C LEU A 22 19.19 -36.00 -8.24
N ASN A 23 19.50 -35.54 -9.46
CA ASN A 23 18.75 -35.92 -10.66
C ASN A 23 18.77 -37.46 -10.85
N PRO A 24 17.61 -38.14 -10.71
CA PRO A 24 17.54 -39.60 -10.73
C PRO A 24 17.68 -40.21 -12.12
N SER A 25 17.74 -39.40 -13.20
CA SER A 25 17.91 -39.91 -14.56
C SER A 25 19.29 -40.49 -14.85
N GLY A 26 20.26 -40.39 -13.93
CA GLY A 26 21.63 -40.92 -14.08
C GLY A 26 22.48 -40.19 -15.13
N THR A 27 21.84 -39.48 -16.06
CA THR A 27 22.42 -38.45 -16.89
C THR A 27 22.69 -37.23 -16.03
N ILE A 28 23.87 -37.21 -15.39
CA ILE A 28 24.43 -35.95 -14.89
C ILE A 28 24.49 -35.03 -16.13
N PRO A 29 23.74 -33.92 -16.22
CA PRO A 29 23.64 -33.13 -17.47
C PRO A 29 24.94 -32.38 -17.83
N MET A 30 26.08 -32.80 -17.29
CA MET A 30 27.12 -31.91 -16.80
C MET A 30 28.52 -32.55 -16.83
N ASP A 31 28.83 -33.37 -17.83
CA ASP A 31 30.21 -33.83 -18.07
C ASP A 31 31.18 -32.65 -18.33
N SER A 32 30.70 -31.54 -18.89
CA SER A 32 31.46 -30.29 -19.07
C SER A 32 31.72 -29.52 -17.78
N ILE A 33 30.92 -29.77 -16.74
CA ILE A 33 30.94 -29.05 -15.46
C ILE A 33 31.90 -29.69 -14.45
N ARG A 34 32.37 -30.91 -14.71
CA ARG A 34 33.20 -31.72 -13.80
C ARG A 34 34.51 -31.05 -13.33
N ARG A 35 34.97 -29.96 -13.97
CA ARG A 35 36.22 -29.28 -13.61
C ARG A 35 36.09 -28.16 -12.56
N ASN A 36 34.94 -27.49 -12.40
CA ASN A 36 34.73 -26.49 -11.30
C ASN A 36 33.27 -25.92 -11.20
N PRO A 37 32.23 -26.73 -10.93
CA PRO A 37 30.84 -26.26 -10.77
C PRO A 37 30.66 -25.37 -9.55
N GLY A 38 31.27 -25.83 -8.45
CA GLY A 38 30.99 -25.31 -7.12
C GLY A 38 31.36 -23.84 -6.99
N PHE A 39 32.47 -23.42 -7.60
CA PHE A 39 32.93 -22.04 -7.48
C PHE A 39 32.03 -21.05 -8.20
N PHE A 40 31.56 -21.36 -9.41
CA PHE A 40 30.63 -20.48 -10.12
C PHE A 40 29.28 -20.41 -9.40
N LEU A 41 28.71 -21.57 -9.04
CA LEU A 41 27.41 -21.64 -8.36
C LEU A 41 27.41 -20.96 -6.99
N VAL A 42 28.46 -21.19 -6.19
CA VAL A 42 28.64 -20.50 -4.91
C VAL A 42 28.88 -19.01 -5.15
N GLY A 43 29.70 -18.64 -6.13
CA GLY A 43 29.96 -17.25 -6.51
C GLY A 43 28.68 -16.50 -6.90
N THR A 44 27.85 -17.07 -7.78
CA THR A 44 26.58 -16.47 -8.18
C THR A 44 25.57 -16.41 -7.06
N SER A 45 25.50 -17.44 -6.19
CA SER A 45 24.64 -17.43 -5.00
C SER A 45 25.06 -16.32 -4.02
N VAL A 46 26.36 -16.20 -3.78
CA VAL A 46 26.93 -15.13 -2.93
C VAL A 46 26.64 -13.76 -3.55
N LEU A 47 26.82 -13.60 -4.86
CA LEU A 47 26.49 -12.34 -5.55
C LEU A 47 24.99 -12.03 -5.46
N ALA A 48 24.11 -13.03 -5.64
CA ALA A 48 22.67 -12.88 -5.53
C ALA A 48 22.21 -12.53 -4.11
N PHE A 49 23.04 -12.79 -3.09
CA PHE A 49 22.81 -12.35 -1.72
C PHE A 49 23.42 -10.96 -1.43
N VAL A 50 24.67 -10.76 -1.83
CA VAL A 50 25.46 -9.56 -1.52
C VAL A 50 24.98 -8.35 -2.31
N LEU A 51 24.66 -8.48 -3.60
CA LEU A 51 24.27 -7.35 -4.44
C LEU A 51 22.97 -6.69 -3.95
N PRO A 52 21.90 -7.42 -3.61
CA PRO A 52 20.73 -6.79 -3.00
C PRO A 52 21.01 -6.18 -1.64
N LEU A 53 21.84 -6.80 -0.79
CA LEU A 53 22.22 -6.21 0.50
C LEU A 53 22.98 -4.89 0.34
N LEU A 54 23.92 -4.82 -0.61
CA LEU A 54 24.66 -3.60 -0.95
C LEU A 54 23.74 -2.51 -1.51
N ALA A 55 22.72 -2.90 -2.29
CA ALA A 55 21.70 -1.98 -2.74
C ALA A 55 20.90 -1.42 -1.55
N MET A 56 20.45 -2.28 -0.62
CA MET A 56 19.70 -1.88 0.58
C MET A 56 20.47 -0.97 1.54
N GLN A 57 21.80 -0.94 1.47
CA GLN A 57 22.65 -0.02 2.24
C GLN A 57 22.71 1.40 1.66
N ALA A 58 22.14 1.65 0.47
CA ALA A 58 22.15 2.98 -0.12
C ALA A 58 21.30 3.97 0.69
N ARG A 59 21.88 5.13 1.02
CA ARG A 59 21.19 6.21 1.75
C ARG A 59 20.18 6.99 0.90
N ASN A 60 20.41 7.03 -0.41
CA ASN A 60 19.63 7.82 -1.37
C ASN A 60 18.96 6.90 -2.40
N PHE A 61 17.73 7.24 -2.79
CA PHE A 61 16.95 6.43 -3.74
C PHE A 61 17.64 6.25 -5.10
N GLY A 62 18.28 7.29 -5.63
CA GLY A 62 19.03 7.17 -6.89
C GLY A 62 20.21 6.19 -6.81
N HIS A 63 20.94 6.20 -5.70
CA HIS A 63 22.03 5.24 -5.46
C HIS A 63 21.50 3.81 -5.25
N PHE A 64 20.33 3.68 -4.60
CA PHE A 64 19.65 2.40 -4.49
C PHE A 64 19.28 1.86 -5.87
N LEU A 65 18.61 2.65 -6.71
CA LEU A 65 18.23 2.25 -8.07
C LEU A 65 19.44 1.87 -8.92
N LEU A 66 20.53 2.64 -8.83
CA LEU A 66 21.75 2.34 -9.57
C LEU A 66 22.35 1.00 -9.13
N ARG A 67 22.57 0.80 -7.83
CA ARG A 67 23.15 -0.46 -7.30
C ARG A 67 22.23 -1.66 -7.54
N TRP A 68 20.93 -1.46 -7.34
CA TRP A 68 19.91 -2.47 -7.61
C TRP A 68 19.90 -2.85 -9.10
N GLY A 69 19.89 -1.86 -10.00
CA GLY A 69 19.85 -2.07 -11.45
C GLY A 69 21.13 -2.72 -11.99
N VAL A 70 22.31 -2.24 -11.57
CA VAL A 70 23.59 -2.85 -11.95
C VAL A 70 23.68 -4.29 -11.43
N GLY A 71 23.30 -4.53 -10.17
CA GLY A 71 23.30 -5.87 -9.60
C GLY A 71 22.32 -6.82 -10.31
N PHE A 72 21.13 -6.32 -10.65
CA PHE A 72 20.12 -7.06 -11.41
C PHE A 72 20.65 -7.44 -12.80
N LEU A 73 21.17 -6.48 -13.56
CA LEU A 73 21.73 -6.71 -14.90
C LEU A 73 22.93 -7.67 -14.88
N LEU A 74 23.79 -7.57 -13.87
CA LEU A 74 24.91 -8.49 -13.70
C LEU A 74 24.43 -9.93 -13.50
N LEU A 75 23.44 -10.14 -12.62
CA LEU A 75 22.92 -11.49 -12.39
C LEU A 75 22.15 -12.04 -13.60
N LEU A 76 21.43 -11.19 -14.33
CA LEU A 76 20.84 -11.58 -15.62
C LEU A 76 21.91 -12.03 -16.61
N ALA A 77 22.98 -11.24 -16.78
CA ALA A 77 24.08 -11.58 -17.67
C ALA A 77 24.76 -12.90 -17.27
N LEU A 78 24.95 -13.14 -15.96
CA LEU A 78 25.50 -14.39 -15.44
C LEU A 78 24.56 -15.58 -15.68
N SER A 79 23.25 -15.38 -15.55
CA SER A 79 22.22 -16.39 -15.85
C SER A 79 22.24 -16.78 -17.34
N TRP A 80 22.35 -15.80 -18.23
CA TRP A 80 22.48 -16.01 -19.68
C TRP A 80 23.79 -16.69 -20.05
N TYR A 81 24.91 -16.24 -19.47
CA TYR A 81 26.21 -16.86 -19.66
C TYR A 81 26.17 -18.34 -19.26
N ALA A 82 25.56 -18.65 -18.10
CA ALA A 82 25.37 -19.99 -17.60
C ALA A 82 24.47 -20.84 -18.51
N ALA A 83 23.41 -20.25 -19.07
CA ALA A 83 22.52 -20.92 -20.00
C ALA A 83 23.21 -21.35 -21.29
N ILE A 84 24.07 -20.50 -21.83
CA ILE A 84 24.81 -20.74 -23.08
C ILE A 84 25.90 -21.80 -22.88
N HIS A 85 26.65 -21.74 -21.78
CA HIS A 85 27.87 -22.56 -21.61
C HIS A 85 27.64 -23.86 -20.85
N TRP A 86 26.60 -23.94 -20.03
CA TRP A 86 26.37 -25.09 -19.16
C TRP A 86 25.02 -25.74 -19.39
N HIS A 87 23.91 -25.03 -19.14
CA HIS A 87 22.59 -25.64 -19.23
C HIS A 87 21.46 -24.63 -19.41
N ARG A 88 20.56 -24.87 -20.37
CA ARG A 88 19.42 -23.98 -20.65
C ARG A 88 18.50 -23.69 -19.45
N ASP A 89 18.44 -24.59 -18.48
CA ASP A 89 17.61 -24.41 -17.27
C ASP A 89 18.10 -23.25 -16.41
N PHE A 90 19.31 -22.71 -16.64
CA PHE A 90 19.72 -21.44 -16.04
C PHE A 90 18.81 -20.26 -16.46
N LEU A 91 18.05 -20.33 -17.56
CA LEU A 91 17.05 -19.31 -17.91
C LEU A 91 15.82 -19.31 -16.97
N VAL A 92 15.54 -20.43 -16.31
CA VAL A 92 14.46 -20.50 -15.32
C VAL A 92 14.77 -19.62 -14.11
N PHE A 93 16.07 -19.44 -13.79
CA PHE A 93 16.50 -18.55 -12.71
C PHE A 93 16.25 -17.09 -13.03
N GLU A 94 16.22 -16.68 -14.30
CA GLU A 94 15.93 -15.30 -14.68
C GLU A 94 14.54 -14.88 -14.19
N ALA A 95 13.53 -15.73 -14.39
CA ALA A 95 12.17 -15.47 -13.91
C ALA A 95 12.10 -15.37 -12.38
N GLN A 96 12.80 -16.26 -11.66
CA GLN A 96 12.87 -16.22 -10.20
C GLN A 96 13.60 -14.97 -9.70
N LEU A 97 14.69 -14.58 -10.37
CA LEU A 97 15.50 -13.43 -10.03
C LEU A 97 14.74 -12.11 -10.22
N ILE A 98 13.97 -11.99 -11.30
CA ILE A 98 13.05 -10.87 -11.53
C ILE A 98 12.09 -10.74 -10.35
N MET A 99 11.40 -11.82 -9.97
CA MET A 99 10.46 -11.80 -8.85
C MET A 99 11.14 -11.41 -7.54
N MET A 100 12.29 -12.02 -7.23
CA MET A 100 13.05 -11.70 -6.01
C MET A 100 13.49 -10.24 -5.95
N TYR A 101 13.98 -9.68 -7.05
CA TYR A 101 14.39 -8.28 -7.11
C TYR A 101 13.20 -7.32 -6.95
N LEU A 102 12.02 -7.68 -7.49
CA LEU A 102 10.80 -6.92 -7.28
C LEU A 102 10.30 -7.00 -5.82
N ILE A 103 10.39 -8.17 -5.17
CA ILE A 103 10.09 -8.29 -3.72
C ILE A 103 10.96 -7.33 -2.93
N ILE A 104 12.28 -7.33 -3.16
CA ILE A 104 13.23 -6.47 -2.46
C ILE A 104 12.92 -5.00 -2.72
N PHE A 105 12.61 -4.65 -3.97
CA PHE A 105 12.20 -3.30 -4.35
C PHE A 105 10.97 -2.85 -3.56
N ILE A 106 9.89 -3.65 -3.56
CA ILE A 106 8.63 -3.34 -2.87
C ILE A 106 8.85 -3.20 -1.36
N LEU A 107 9.66 -4.05 -0.73
CA LEU A 107 9.91 -3.97 0.71
C LEU A 107 10.80 -2.80 1.11
N THR A 108 11.68 -2.34 0.21
CA THR A 108 12.67 -1.30 0.51
C THR A 108 12.21 0.10 0.14
N ILE A 109 11.27 0.23 -0.80
CA ILE A 109 10.82 1.54 -1.31
C ILE A 109 10.39 2.51 -0.20
N ASP A 110 9.81 1.98 0.87
CA ASP A 110 9.33 2.77 2.00
C ASP A 110 10.43 3.38 2.87
N SER A 111 11.63 2.81 2.84
CA SER A 111 12.78 3.39 3.52
C SER A 111 13.23 4.72 2.88
N PHE A 112 12.77 5.02 1.66
CA PHE A 112 13.11 6.25 0.95
C PHE A 112 11.98 7.29 1.08
N HIS A 113 12.21 8.32 1.88
CA HIS A 113 11.28 9.44 2.09
C HIS A 113 11.17 10.40 0.87
N VAL A 114 11.64 9.98 -0.30
CA VAL A 114 11.79 10.83 -1.50
C VAL A 114 10.47 10.99 -2.26
N ILE A 115 9.53 10.05 -2.10
CA ILE A 115 8.31 10.00 -2.90
C ILE A 115 7.28 11.00 -2.36
N ARG A 116 7.13 12.15 -3.03
CA ARG A 116 6.18 13.22 -2.63
C ARG A 116 4.71 12.78 -2.63
N LYS A 117 4.32 11.86 -3.51
CA LYS A 117 2.96 11.33 -3.66
C LYS A 117 2.93 9.83 -3.37
N LYS A 118 3.31 9.43 -2.13
CA LYS A 118 3.47 8.02 -1.72
C LYS A 118 2.26 7.16 -2.10
N HIS A 119 1.05 7.58 -1.71
CA HIS A 119 -0.20 6.87 -2.01
C HIS A 119 -0.34 6.53 -3.51
N GLN A 120 -0.27 7.53 -4.40
CA GLN A 120 -0.47 7.32 -5.83
C GLN A 120 0.58 6.38 -6.41
N VAL A 121 1.85 6.58 -6.05
CA VAL A 121 2.97 5.75 -6.53
C VAL A 121 2.83 4.32 -6.04
N TYR A 122 2.51 4.10 -4.76
CA TYR A 122 2.35 2.75 -4.21
C TYR A 122 1.16 2.03 -4.81
N ARG A 123 0.06 2.73 -5.10
CA ARG A 123 -1.09 2.17 -5.82
C ARG A 123 -0.72 1.70 -7.23
N PHE A 124 0.05 2.49 -7.98
CA PHE A 124 0.52 2.07 -9.31
C PHE A 124 1.47 0.89 -9.23
N ILE A 125 2.40 0.89 -8.27
CA ILE A 125 3.32 -0.24 -8.07
C ILE A 125 2.55 -1.49 -7.65
N PHE A 126 1.53 -1.37 -6.80
CA PHE A 126 0.66 -2.49 -6.42
C PHE A 126 -0.08 -3.06 -7.64
N LEU A 127 -0.72 -2.22 -8.45
CA LEU A 127 -1.38 -2.66 -9.69
C LEU A 127 -0.39 -3.34 -10.65
N GLY A 128 0.79 -2.75 -10.84
CA GLY A 128 1.86 -3.36 -11.63
C GLY A 128 2.31 -4.71 -11.06
N ALA A 129 2.40 -4.83 -9.74
CA ALA A 129 2.74 -6.08 -9.07
C ALA A 129 1.69 -7.17 -9.35
N ILE A 130 0.39 -6.86 -9.28
CA ILE A 130 -0.67 -7.83 -9.60
C ILE A 130 -0.58 -8.30 -11.06
N VAL A 131 -0.34 -7.38 -12.00
CA VAL A 131 -0.15 -7.74 -13.43
C VAL A 131 1.06 -8.65 -13.61
N ILE A 132 2.21 -8.30 -13.03
CA ILE A 132 3.44 -9.11 -13.09
C ILE A 132 3.21 -10.48 -12.47
N PHE A 133 2.57 -10.56 -11.31
CA PHE A 133 2.25 -11.83 -10.66
C PHE A 133 1.36 -12.72 -11.53
N SER A 134 0.40 -12.12 -12.22
CA SER A 134 -0.51 -12.84 -13.12
C SER A 134 0.24 -13.41 -14.33
N LEU A 135 1.12 -12.61 -14.95
CA LEU A 135 1.98 -13.05 -16.05
C LEU A 135 2.96 -14.15 -15.62
N TRP A 136 3.56 -13.99 -14.44
CA TRP A 136 4.48 -14.99 -13.89
C TRP A 136 3.76 -16.30 -13.55
N THR A 137 2.54 -16.24 -13.00
CA THR A 137 1.72 -17.43 -12.74
C THR A 137 1.32 -18.14 -14.04
N LEU A 138 0.96 -17.38 -15.08
CA LEU A 138 0.71 -17.93 -16.42
C LEU A 138 1.95 -18.64 -16.97
N TRP A 139 3.12 -18.01 -16.84
CA TRP A 139 4.38 -18.64 -17.23
C TRP A 139 4.67 -19.93 -16.45
N LEU A 140 4.44 -19.96 -15.13
CA LEU A 140 4.57 -21.19 -14.33
C LEU A 140 3.64 -22.30 -14.79
N MET A 141 2.39 -21.97 -15.16
CA MET A 141 1.44 -22.95 -15.69
C MET A 141 1.94 -23.52 -17.02
N LEU A 142 2.45 -22.68 -17.92
CA LEU A 142 3.04 -23.12 -19.19
C LEU A 142 4.25 -24.01 -18.96
N MET A 143 5.17 -23.62 -18.07
CA MET A 143 6.34 -24.42 -17.72
C MET A 143 5.94 -25.76 -17.12
N SER A 144 4.99 -25.76 -16.17
CA SER A 144 4.48 -27.00 -15.55
C SER A 144 3.86 -27.93 -16.58
N TYR A 145 3.06 -27.40 -17.51
CA TYR A 145 2.52 -28.16 -18.63
C TYR A 145 3.63 -28.79 -19.48
N THR A 146 4.64 -27.99 -19.88
CA THR A 146 5.74 -28.52 -20.70
C THR A 146 6.55 -29.60 -19.99
N ILE A 147 6.68 -29.56 -18.67
CA ILE A 147 7.37 -30.60 -17.88
C ILE A 147 6.55 -31.89 -17.83
N VAL A 148 5.23 -31.79 -17.63
CA VAL A 148 4.32 -32.95 -17.58
C VAL A 148 4.24 -33.66 -18.94
N THR A 149 4.34 -32.92 -20.05
CA THR A 149 4.27 -33.49 -21.41
C THR A 149 5.62 -34.00 -21.95
N ARG A 150 6.69 -34.02 -21.15
CA ARG A 150 7.98 -34.57 -21.59
C ARG A 150 7.95 -36.10 -21.65
N GLU A 151 8.73 -36.67 -22.57
CA GLU A 151 8.91 -38.12 -22.71
C GLU A 151 9.50 -38.77 -21.44
N GLU A 152 10.37 -38.04 -20.72
CA GLU A 152 10.93 -38.44 -19.42
C GLU A 152 10.45 -37.48 -18.30
N PRO A 153 9.35 -37.79 -17.60
CA PRO A 153 8.81 -36.91 -16.56
C PRO A 153 9.73 -36.88 -15.33
N ARG A 154 10.35 -35.73 -15.10
CA ARG A 154 11.21 -35.47 -13.93
C ARG A 154 10.41 -34.90 -12.78
N TRP A 155 9.61 -35.74 -12.14
CA TRP A 155 8.64 -35.33 -11.12
C TRP A 155 9.29 -34.68 -9.88
N ILE A 156 10.44 -35.18 -9.39
CA ILE A 156 11.15 -34.57 -8.25
C ILE A 156 11.61 -33.14 -8.61
N GLU A 157 12.18 -32.96 -9.80
CA GLU A 157 12.62 -31.65 -10.28
C GLU A 157 11.43 -30.68 -10.37
N ALA A 158 10.32 -31.15 -10.94
CA ALA A 158 9.09 -30.37 -11.04
C ALA A 158 8.52 -29.99 -9.68
N THR A 159 8.49 -30.92 -8.72
CA THR A 159 7.96 -30.67 -7.37
C THR A 159 8.78 -29.62 -6.65
N ALA A 160 10.10 -29.77 -6.56
CA ALA A 160 10.92 -28.80 -5.83
C ALA A 160 10.98 -27.44 -6.55
N TYR A 161 10.94 -27.42 -7.89
CA TYR A 161 10.75 -26.19 -8.67
C TYR A 161 9.45 -25.48 -8.28
N ASN A 162 8.33 -26.19 -8.25
CA ASN A 162 7.03 -25.62 -7.92
C ASN A 162 6.96 -25.15 -6.45
N VAL A 163 7.60 -25.87 -5.53
CA VAL A 163 7.69 -25.44 -4.11
C VAL A 163 8.46 -24.13 -3.99
N VAL A 164 9.65 -24.02 -4.61
CA VAL A 164 10.46 -22.79 -4.55
C VAL A 164 9.71 -21.62 -5.16
N ASN A 165 9.11 -21.81 -6.34
CA ASN A 165 8.30 -20.76 -6.95
C ASN A 165 7.09 -20.42 -6.09
N GLY A 166 6.36 -21.40 -5.55
CA GLY A 166 5.24 -21.16 -4.65
C GLY A 166 5.62 -20.26 -3.47
N ILE A 167 6.78 -20.50 -2.85
CA ILE A 167 7.30 -19.65 -1.77
C ILE A 167 7.60 -18.23 -2.27
N ILE A 168 8.27 -18.08 -3.41
CA ILE A 168 8.55 -16.76 -4.02
C ILE A 168 7.25 -16.01 -4.34
N GLY A 169 6.26 -16.70 -4.92
CA GLY A 169 4.95 -16.15 -5.25
C GLY A 169 4.19 -15.68 -4.01
N ILE A 170 4.17 -16.48 -2.94
CA ILE A 170 3.59 -16.08 -1.64
C ILE A 170 4.32 -14.87 -1.08
N ALA A 171 5.65 -14.86 -1.07
CA ALA A 171 6.44 -13.74 -0.58
C ALA A 171 6.17 -12.46 -1.37
N PHE A 172 5.99 -12.57 -2.69
CA PHE A 172 5.62 -11.46 -3.56
C PHE A 172 4.22 -10.93 -3.26
N LEU A 173 3.21 -11.80 -3.13
CA LEU A 173 1.85 -11.42 -2.76
C LEU A 173 1.79 -10.73 -1.40
N VAL A 174 2.44 -11.30 -0.38
CA VAL A 174 2.53 -10.67 0.95
C VAL A 174 3.17 -9.29 0.85
N SER A 175 4.24 -9.16 0.07
CA SER A 175 4.91 -7.86 -0.13
C SER A 175 4.00 -6.84 -0.83
N ALA A 176 3.22 -7.27 -1.82
CA ALA A 176 2.25 -6.43 -2.51
C ALA A 176 1.08 -6.02 -1.59
N ILE A 177 0.58 -6.92 -0.74
CA ILE A 177 -0.45 -6.61 0.27
C ILE A 177 0.07 -5.57 1.25
N LEU A 178 1.28 -5.76 1.79
CA LEU A 178 1.91 -4.78 2.67
C LEU A 178 2.09 -3.41 1.98
N LEU A 179 2.44 -3.41 0.69
CA LEU A 179 2.51 -2.16 -0.09
C LEU A 179 1.14 -1.48 -0.21
N ARG A 180 0.08 -2.26 -0.45
CA ARG A 180 -1.30 -1.75 -0.48
C ARG A 180 -1.69 -1.16 0.86
N GLU A 181 -1.42 -1.84 1.98
CA GLU A 181 -1.72 -1.32 3.31
C GLU A 181 -0.97 -0.01 3.62
N ARG A 182 0.27 0.12 3.12
CA ARG A 182 1.07 1.35 3.22
C ARG A 182 0.67 2.44 2.21
N SER A 183 -0.10 2.08 1.17
CA SER A 183 -0.66 3.05 0.23
C SER A 183 -1.84 3.81 0.83
N ASN A 184 -2.45 3.25 1.87
CA ASN A 184 -3.52 3.92 2.60
C ASN A 184 -2.99 5.18 3.27
N ARG A 185 -3.82 6.21 3.19
CA ARG A 185 -3.58 7.50 3.78
C ARG A 185 -4.07 7.52 5.21
N VAL A 186 -3.35 8.21 6.08
CA VAL A 186 -3.66 8.21 7.52
C VAL A 186 -4.12 9.60 7.93
N VAL A 187 -5.31 9.66 8.51
CA VAL A 187 -5.87 10.85 9.14
C VAL A 187 -5.83 10.65 10.64
N HIS A 188 -5.24 11.60 11.35
CA HIS A 188 -5.22 11.62 12.80
C HIS A 188 -5.31 13.06 13.31
N MET A 189 -5.75 13.21 14.55
CA MET A 189 -5.89 14.50 15.20
C MET A 189 -5.03 14.52 16.45
N VAL A 190 -4.26 15.60 16.65
CA VAL A 190 -3.44 15.82 17.85
C VAL A 190 -3.70 17.25 18.30
N ASP A 191 -4.16 17.45 19.53
CA ASP A 191 -4.43 18.76 20.12
C ASP A 191 -5.33 19.68 19.26
N GLY A 192 -6.31 19.11 18.56
CA GLY A 192 -7.20 19.83 17.65
C GLY A 192 -6.60 20.21 16.30
N VAL A 193 -5.35 19.80 16.03
CA VAL A 193 -4.69 19.91 14.74
C VAL A 193 -4.92 18.62 13.94
N LEU A 194 -5.39 18.79 12.71
CA LEU A 194 -5.69 17.71 11.80
C LEU A 194 -4.46 17.40 10.93
N TYR A 195 -4.00 16.16 11.00
CA TYR A 195 -2.88 15.66 10.22
C TYR A 195 -3.35 14.65 9.18
N LEU A 196 -2.80 14.78 7.98
CA LEU A 196 -2.98 13.87 6.86
C LEU A 196 -1.60 13.45 6.35
N ASP A 197 -1.29 12.17 6.46
CA ASP A 197 0.02 11.61 6.10
C ASP A 197 1.18 12.39 6.79
N ASP A 198 1.04 12.62 8.10
CA ASP A 198 1.96 13.38 8.98
C ASP A 198 2.12 14.88 8.64
N ARG A 199 1.26 15.43 7.78
CA ARG A 199 1.25 16.86 7.44
C ARG A 199 0.02 17.53 8.02
N SER A 200 0.23 18.64 8.72
CA SER A 200 -0.90 19.46 9.19
C SER A 200 -1.66 20.00 7.98
N ILE A 201 -2.97 19.74 7.95
CA ILE A 201 -3.90 20.28 6.96
C ILE A 201 -4.83 21.34 7.54
N THR A 202 -4.73 21.61 8.85
CA THR A 202 -5.57 22.61 9.54
C THR A 202 -5.49 23.99 8.89
N ALA A 203 -4.33 24.37 8.33
CA ALA A 203 -4.17 25.65 7.64
C ALA A 203 -5.02 25.79 6.37
N PHE A 204 -5.47 24.68 5.77
CA PHE A 204 -6.35 24.70 4.59
C PHE A 204 -7.84 24.79 4.95
N LEU A 205 -8.19 24.61 6.22
CA LEU A 205 -9.55 24.68 6.73
C LEU A 205 -9.76 26.02 7.43
N SER A 206 -10.91 26.65 7.21
CA SER A 206 -11.32 27.76 8.07
C SER A 206 -11.51 27.26 9.52
N PRO A 207 -11.41 28.13 10.54
CA PRO A 207 -11.61 27.74 11.93
C PRO A 207 -12.96 27.04 12.19
N GLN A 208 -14.00 27.38 11.43
CA GLN A 208 -15.30 26.72 11.53
C GLN A 208 -15.30 25.34 10.87
N GLU A 209 -14.70 25.19 9.69
CA GLU A 209 -14.59 23.89 9.02
C GLU A 209 -13.73 22.93 9.83
N ASN A 210 -12.60 23.39 10.40
CA ASN A 210 -11.77 22.56 11.26
C ASN A 210 -12.56 22.04 12.47
N ARG A 211 -13.44 22.86 13.06
CA ARG A 211 -14.32 22.43 14.17
C ARG A 211 -15.36 21.40 13.73
N ILE A 212 -16.01 21.62 12.58
CA ILE A 212 -16.99 20.68 12.04
C ILE A 212 -16.31 19.33 11.76
N VAL A 213 -15.20 19.34 11.03
CA VAL A 213 -14.42 18.14 10.72
C VAL A 213 -13.95 17.46 12.01
N SER A 214 -13.46 18.23 12.98
CA SER A 214 -13.00 17.68 14.25
C SER A 214 -14.13 17.01 15.03
N ALA A 215 -15.33 17.60 15.05
CA ALA A 215 -16.49 16.99 15.67
C ALA A 215 -16.82 15.62 15.08
N PHE A 216 -16.78 15.50 13.74
CA PHE A 216 -16.97 14.20 13.08
C PHE A 216 -15.87 13.19 13.40
N LEU A 217 -14.61 13.61 13.50
CA LEU A 217 -13.48 12.71 13.73
C LEU A 217 -13.38 12.24 15.19
N LEU A 218 -13.78 13.07 16.14
CA LEU A 218 -13.76 12.76 17.58
C LEU A 218 -14.87 11.79 18.00
N GLU A 219 -15.99 11.78 17.28
CA GLU A 219 -17.09 10.86 17.55
C GLU A 219 -16.75 9.46 17.01
N PRO A 220 -16.81 8.38 17.81
CA PRO A 220 -16.47 7.01 17.37
C PRO A 220 -17.33 6.51 16.20
N THR A 221 -18.58 6.95 16.12
CA THR A 221 -19.51 6.59 15.04
C THR A 221 -19.41 7.52 13.84
N HIS A 222 -18.57 8.55 13.95
CA HIS A 222 -18.43 9.65 13.00
C HIS A 222 -19.76 10.31 12.62
N HIS A 223 -20.70 10.31 13.56
CA HIS A 223 -22.07 10.77 13.37
C HIS A 223 -22.30 12.01 14.21
N GLN A 224 -22.73 13.09 13.56
CA GLN A 224 -23.08 14.32 14.27
C GLN A 224 -24.50 14.75 13.93
N THR A 225 -25.25 15.13 14.96
CA THR A 225 -26.60 15.68 14.85
C THR A 225 -26.56 17.19 14.68
N CYS A 226 -27.67 17.79 14.25
CA CYS A 226 -27.76 19.25 14.14
C CYS A 226 -27.52 19.93 15.51
N SER A 227 -28.11 19.39 16.58
CA SER A 227 -28.00 19.95 17.93
C SER A 227 -26.58 19.89 18.50
N SER A 228 -25.87 18.79 18.29
CA SER A 228 -24.48 18.60 18.73
C SER A 228 -23.50 19.51 17.99
N LEU A 229 -23.62 19.62 16.66
CA LEU A 229 -22.80 20.58 15.90
C LEU A 229 -23.09 22.02 16.28
N LEU A 230 -24.36 22.36 16.52
CA LEU A 230 -24.75 23.71 16.89
C LEU A 230 -24.24 24.10 18.28
N SER A 231 -24.29 23.19 19.26
CA SER A 231 -23.77 23.46 20.61
C SER A 231 -22.25 23.67 20.58
N LEU A 232 -21.54 22.88 19.77
CA LEU A 232 -20.08 23.00 19.57
C LEU A 232 -19.71 24.33 18.90
N LEU A 233 -20.51 24.79 17.94
CA LEU A 233 -20.32 26.09 17.29
C LEU A 233 -20.71 27.27 18.20
N LYS A 234 -21.66 27.08 19.14
CA LYS A 234 -22.15 28.11 20.08
C LYS A 234 -21.26 28.29 21.32
N GLY A 235 -20.58 27.24 21.79
CA GLY A 235 -19.81 27.23 23.05
C GLY A 235 -18.69 28.28 23.15
N ILE A 236 -18.38 28.97 22.04
CA ILE A 236 -17.28 29.93 21.92
C ILE A 236 -17.73 31.37 22.13
N GLY A 237 -19.05 31.63 22.14
CA GLY A 237 -19.59 32.95 22.49
C GLY A 237 -19.45 33.32 23.97
N LYS A 238 -19.13 32.36 24.86
CA LYS A 238 -19.08 32.61 26.32
C LYS A 238 -17.69 32.70 26.93
N ASN A 239 -16.67 32.09 26.32
CA ASN A 239 -15.28 32.17 26.79
C ASN A 239 -14.43 32.88 25.74
N GLY A 240 -14.30 34.19 25.89
CA GLY A 240 -13.64 35.08 24.94
C GLY A 240 -12.15 34.80 24.78
N HIS A 241 -11.72 34.62 23.54
CA HIS A 241 -10.70 35.44 22.87
C HIS A 241 -10.58 34.96 21.40
N ASP A 242 -10.59 35.94 20.49
CA ASP A 242 -10.13 35.89 19.10
C ASP A 242 -10.62 34.78 18.16
N ASN A 243 -11.51 35.18 17.25
CA ASN A 243 -11.25 35.27 15.81
C ASN A 243 -12.55 35.76 15.18
N GLY A 244 -12.56 36.97 14.59
CA GLY A 244 -13.71 37.74 14.08
C GLY A 244 -14.64 37.05 13.07
N LEU A 245 -15.13 35.87 13.41
CA LEU A 245 -16.18 35.15 12.73
C LEU A 245 -17.50 35.72 13.23
N PRO A 246 -18.41 36.12 12.32
CA PRO A 246 -19.70 36.64 12.73
C PRO A 246 -20.37 35.58 13.63
N PRO A 247 -20.87 35.98 14.82
CA PRO A 247 -21.71 35.09 15.61
C PRO A 247 -22.84 34.56 14.73
N LEU A 248 -23.30 33.34 15.00
CA LEU A 248 -24.56 32.88 14.42
C LEU A 248 -25.69 33.77 14.98
N GLU A 249 -25.92 34.92 14.36
CA GLU A 249 -27.07 35.77 14.61
C GLU A 249 -28.34 34.92 14.40
N GLY A 250 -29.24 34.92 15.39
CA GLY A 250 -30.45 34.07 15.40
C GLY A 250 -30.33 32.75 16.16
N ALA A 251 -29.30 32.55 16.97
CA ALA A 251 -29.12 31.36 17.82
C ALA A 251 -30.30 31.05 18.78
N GLY A 252 -31.10 32.05 19.15
CA GLY A 252 -32.28 31.91 20.03
C GLY A 252 -33.45 31.16 19.40
N ASP A 253 -33.60 31.21 18.07
CA ASP A 253 -34.74 30.59 17.35
C ASP A 253 -34.55 29.10 17.05
N CYS A 254 -33.44 28.51 17.51
CA CYS A 254 -33.12 27.13 17.15
C CYS A 254 -33.98 26.09 17.89
N GLU A 255 -34.43 26.40 19.11
CA GLU A 255 -35.37 25.56 19.87
C GLU A 255 -36.73 25.55 19.17
N HIS A 256 -37.25 26.72 18.77
CA HIS A 256 -38.48 26.80 17.95
C HIS A 256 -38.37 26.13 16.57
N CYS A 257 -37.23 26.22 15.89
CA CYS A 257 -37.00 25.52 14.62
C CYS A 257 -37.06 23.98 14.71
N MET A 258 -36.79 23.42 15.90
CA MET A 258 -36.84 21.97 16.16
C MET A 258 -38.24 21.56 16.65
N ASP A 259 -38.92 22.41 17.42
CA ASP A 259 -40.24 22.13 17.98
C ASP A 259 -41.39 22.25 16.94
N GLU A 260 -41.31 23.18 15.99
CA GLU A 260 -42.48 23.51 15.13
C GLU A 260 -42.61 22.66 13.83
N ARG A 261 -41.91 21.53 13.68
CA ARG A 261 -41.94 20.70 12.44
C ARG A 261 -41.65 21.48 11.13
N TRP A 262 -40.90 22.57 11.21
CA TRP A 262 -40.56 23.37 10.02
C TRP A 262 -39.83 22.50 8.99
N THR A 263 -40.07 22.74 7.70
CA THR A 263 -39.29 22.10 6.64
C THR A 263 -37.82 22.51 6.76
N ALA A 264 -36.91 21.59 6.45
CA ALA A 264 -35.46 21.83 6.52
C ALA A 264 -35.00 23.06 5.72
N SER A 265 -35.76 23.50 4.73
CA SER A 265 -35.50 24.71 3.95
C SER A 265 -35.88 26.03 4.63
N ALA A 266 -36.81 26.01 5.59
CA ALA A 266 -37.38 27.22 6.21
C ALA A 266 -36.55 27.76 7.39
N CYS A 267 -35.75 26.90 8.05
CA CYS A 267 -34.94 27.33 9.19
C CYS A 267 -33.60 27.94 8.73
N PRO A 268 -33.33 29.23 8.95
CA PRO A 268 -32.11 29.89 8.49
C PRO A 268 -30.85 29.32 9.17
N VAL A 269 -30.96 28.94 10.44
CA VAL A 269 -29.87 28.30 11.20
C VAL A 269 -29.48 26.97 10.60
N TYR A 270 -30.45 26.09 10.32
CA TYR A 270 -30.18 24.81 9.67
C TYR A 270 -29.61 25.00 8.27
N ARG A 271 -30.14 25.95 7.48
CA ARG A 271 -29.62 26.26 6.14
C ARG A 271 -28.15 26.67 6.20
N ASN A 272 -27.79 27.54 7.13
CA ASN A 272 -26.41 27.97 7.34
C ASN A 272 -25.51 26.81 7.77
N LEU A 273 -25.95 25.97 8.72
CA LEU A 273 -25.20 24.79 9.13
C LEU A 273 -25.00 23.81 7.96
N LYS A 274 -26.05 23.52 7.20
CA LYS A 274 -26.00 22.65 6.02
C LYS A 274 -25.00 23.17 4.99
N ASN A 275 -24.98 24.47 4.72
CA ASN A 275 -24.01 25.08 3.79
C ASN A 275 -22.58 24.90 4.29
N ARG A 276 -22.31 25.14 5.58
CA ARG A 276 -20.99 24.95 6.18
C ARG A 276 -20.53 23.48 6.17
N ILE A 277 -21.45 22.54 6.39
CA ILE A 277 -21.20 21.11 6.24
C ILE A 277 -20.87 20.78 4.79
N ALA A 278 -21.60 21.36 3.82
CA ALA A 278 -21.33 21.16 2.40
C ALA A 278 -19.96 21.70 1.98
N ASP A 279 -19.51 22.82 2.56
CA ASP A 279 -18.17 23.35 2.29
C ASP A 279 -17.09 22.48 2.94
N SER A 280 -17.27 22.07 4.20
CA SER A 280 -16.40 21.09 4.88
C SER A 280 -16.31 19.77 4.09
N LYS A 281 -17.43 19.30 3.53
CA LYS A 281 -17.50 18.13 2.66
C LYS A 281 -16.62 18.31 1.41
N LYS A 282 -16.75 19.44 0.69
CA LYS A 282 -15.93 19.70 -0.50
C LYS A 282 -14.44 19.64 -0.18
N TYR A 283 -14.02 20.19 0.96
CA TYR A 283 -12.61 20.13 1.39
C TYR A 283 -12.15 18.71 1.69
N LEU A 284 -12.95 17.91 2.40
CA LEU A 284 -12.64 16.51 2.67
C LEU A 284 -12.56 15.68 1.37
N GLU A 285 -13.44 15.94 0.41
CA GLU A 285 -13.43 15.27 -0.90
C GLU A 285 -12.23 15.70 -1.75
N LEU A 286 -11.92 17.01 -1.78
CA LEU A 286 -10.75 17.57 -2.47
C LEU A 286 -9.44 16.99 -1.91
N LEU A 287 -9.36 16.87 -0.59
CA LEU A 287 -8.24 16.26 0.10
C LEU A 287 -8.25 14.74 0.02
N GLN A 288 -9.21 14.11 -0.66
CA GLN A 288 -9.37 12.65 -0.77
C GLN A 288 -9.36 11.95 0.61
N ILE A 289 -10.07 12.52 1.59
CA ILE A 289 -10.23 11.94 2.94
C ILE A 289 -11.54 11.17 3.04
N GLY A 290 -12.62 11.76 2.56
CA GLY A 290 -13.95 11.20 2.70
C GLY A 290 -15.02 12.18 2.32
N THR A 291 -16.26 11.83 2.64
CA THR A 291 -17.45 12.60 2.31
C THR A 291 -18.41 12.64 3.49
N ILE A 292 -19.12 13.74 3.66
CA ILE A 292 -20.17 13.88 4.67
C ILE A 292 -21.50 13.61 4.00
N VAL A 293 -22.21 12.59 4.45
CA VAL A 293 -23.51 12.18 3.92
C VAL A 293 -24.59 12.28 4.99
N PRO A 294 -25.83 12.64 4.62
CA PRO A 294 -26.94 12.57 5.56
C PRO A 294 -27.18 11.11 5.97
N VAL A 295 -27.57 10.89 7.23
CA VAL A 295 -27.86 9.54 7.75
C VAL A 295 -29.18 9.00 7.18
N SER A 296 -30.12 9.89 6.86
CA SER A 296 -31.41 9.57 6.24
C SER A 296 -31.53 10.20 4.86
N GLU A 297 -32.14 9.47 3.93
CA GLU A 297 -32.51 10.00 2.62
C GLU A 297 -33.68 11.00 2.71
N ASN A 298 -34.52 10.88 3.75
CA ASN A 298 -35.62 11.80 3.98
C ASN A 298 -35.09 13.14 4.55
N PRO A 299 -35.25 14.27 3.84
CA PRO A 299 -34.71 15.56 4.27
C PRO A 299 -35.27 16.08 5.60
N ARG A 300 -36.47 15.63 6.00
CA ARG A 300 -37.08 16.02 7.27
C ARG A 300 -36.34 15.41 8.46
N ASP A 301 -35.96 14.14 8.32
CA ASP A 301 -35.29 13.40 9.38
C ASP A 301 -33.83 13.84 9.60
N ILE A 302 -33.20 14.53 8.63
CA ILE A 302 -31.80 14.96 8.74
C ILE A 302 -31.59 15.90 9.94
N LYS A 303 -32.62 16.65 10.36
CA LYS A 303 -32.53 17.51 11.55
C LYS A 303 -32.23 16.69 12.82
N GLU A 304 -32.90 15.55 12.96
CA GLU A 304 -32.81 14.66 14.12
C GLU A 304 -31.66 13.66 13.95
N LYS A 305 -31.62 12.99 12.80
CA LYS A 305 -30.65 11.93 12.46
C LYS A 305 -29.30 12.47 12.00
N GLY A 306 -29.16 13.74 11.64
CA GLY A 306 -27.87 14.35 11.34
C GLY A 306 -27.13 13.79 10.11
N TRP A 307 -25.81 13.87 10.19
CA TRP A 307 -24.87 13.49 9.13
C TRP A 307 -23.83 12.50 9.64
N ARG A 308 -23.25 11.74 8.73
CA ARG A 308 -22.13 10.84 9.02
C ARG A 308 -20.96 11.13 8.07
N LEU A 309 -19.77 11.21 8.61
CA LEU A 309 -18.54 11.21 7.84
C LEU A 309 -18.23 9.77 7.40
N ARG A 310 -18.12 9.55 6.09
CA ARG A 310 -17.67 8.29 5.48
C ARG A 310 -16.29 8.52 4.88
N PHE A 311 -15.30 7.75 5.34
CA PHE A 311 -13.97 7.75 4.73
C PHE A 311 -13.97 7.04 3.38
N PHE A 312 -13.03 7.42 2.51
CA PHE A 312 -12.75 6.64 1.31
C PHE A 312 -11.97 5.36 1.67
N ASP A 313 -12.02 4.34 0.81
CA ASP A 313 -11.50 2.98 1.09
C ASP A 313 -9.99 2.97 1.44
N ASP A 314 -9.25 3.96 0.97
CA ASP A 314 -7.82 4.14 1.17
C ASP A 314 -7.49 5.00 2.40
N ILE A 315 -8.45 5.41 3.22
CA ILE A 315 -8.22 6.26 4.39
C ILE A 315 -8.37 5.47 5.68
N LYS A 316 -7.35 5.54 6.54
CA LYS A 316 -7.37 5.04 7.92
C LYS A 316 -7.48 6.22 8.89
N CYS A 317 -8.42 6.15 9.82
CA CYS A 317 -8.57 7.14 10.88
C CYS A 317 -7.97 6.59 12.19
N HIS A 318 -7.10 7.37 12.83
CA HIS A 318 -6.65 7.13 14.20
C HIS A 318 -7.15 8.26 15.09
N SER A 319 -8.17 7.97 15.90
CA SER A 319 -8.55 8.82 17.03
C SER A 319 -7.65 8.45 18.21
N SER A 320 -6.80 9.37 18.65
CA SER A 320 -5.97 9.24 19.84
C SER A 320 -6.78 9.38 21.12
#